data_AF-A0A7V0PI79-F1
#
_entry.id   AF-A0A7V0PI79-F1
#
_cell.length_a   1.000
_cell.length_b   1.000
_cell.length_c   1.000
_cell.angle_alpha   90.00
_cell.angle_beta   90.00
_cell.angle_gamma   90.00
#
_symmetry.space_group_name_H-M   'P 1'
#
loop_
_entity.id
_entity.type
_entity.pdbx_description
1 polymer ?
#
loop_
_entity_poly.entity_id
_entity_poly.type
_entity_poly.pdbx_seq_one_letter_code
_entity_poly.pdbx_strand_id
1 'polypeptide(L)'
;MKQELPPWSYPFLLALLGIVVYVGNFTPTWAGILAGESIGFIGYLLVRARMPARSPTGGTNVISLFPGHLLLLFAIGVLSHPPVYLLAAWMVIPAASLAYDLAARSGARKSILAGLYCIIWADLFAILERVIGLGRELSGKGELILAVVFVVVGVPFLWTGAYRHLRMKK
;
A
#
# COMPACT_ATOMS: atom_id res chain seq x y z
N MET A 1 20.70 -8.62 0.29
CA MET A 1 20.02 -9.67 1.07
C MET A 1 18.67 -9.95 0.41
N LYS A 2 18.37 -11.23 0.10
CA LYS A 2 17.05 -11.66 -0.39
C LYS A 2 16.02 -11.34 0.70
N GLN A 3 15.25 -10.26 0.53
CA GLN A 3 14.02 -10.05 1.30
C GLN A 3 12.87 -10.69 0.51
N GLU A 4 12.95 -12.00 0.34
CA GLU A 4 11.75 -12.80 0.09
C GLU A 4 11.03 -12.89 1.44
N LEU A 5 9.74 -12.53 1.48
CA LEU A 5 8.94 -12.68 2.69
C LEU A 5 9.06 -14.15 3.14
N PRO A 6 9.29 -14.41 4.44
CA PRO A 6 9.47 -15.79 4.90
C PRO A 6 8.24 -16.63 4.55
N PRO A 7 8.36 -17.92 4.21
CA PRO A 7 7.22 -18.73 3.75
C PRO A 7 6.07 -18.84 4.76
N TRP A 8 6.31 -18.59 6.06
CA TRP A 8 5.25 -18.49 7.07
C TRP A 8 4.45 -17.18 7.03
N SER A 9 4.83 -16.21 6.19
CA SER A 9 4.07 -14.97 6.03
C SER A 9 2.76 -15.18 5.29
N TYR A 10 2.63 -16.20 4.43
CA TYR A 10 1.40 -16.42 3.65
C TYR A 10 0.21 -16.82 4.51
N PRO A 11 0.32 -17.80 5.44
CA PRO A 11 -0.74 -18.07 6.41
C PRO A 11 -1.10 -16.84 7.25
N PHE A 12 -0.10 -16.05 7.65
CA PHE A 12 -0.33 -14.81 8.40
C PHE A 12 -1.10 -13.77 7.57
N LEU A 13 -0.74 -13.56 6.31
CA LEU A 13 -1.44 -12.63 5.41
C LEU A 13 -2.90 -13.05 5.18
N LEU A 14 -3.16 -14.35 5.02
CA LEU A 14 -4.51 -14.89 4.88
C LEU A 14 -5.31 -14.75 6.18
N ALA A 15 -4.68 -15.01 7.34
CA ALA A 15 -5.32 -14.82 8.63
C ALA A 15 -5.66 -13.35 8.87
N LEU A 16 -4.72 -12.44 8.57
CA LEU A 16 -4.94 -11.00 8.69
C LEU A 16 -6.05 -10.52 7.76
N LEU A 17 -6.09 -11.00 6.51
CA LEU A 17 -7.18 -10.73 5.58
C LEU A 17 -8.52 -11.24 6.13
N GLY A 18 -8.56 -12.45 6.67
CA GLY A 18 -9.75 -13.01 7.31
C GLY A 18 -10.26 -12.14 8.45
N ILE A 19 -9.36 -11.66 9.31
CA ILE A 19 -9.68 -10.72 10.40
C ILE A 19 -10.23 -9.41 9.83
N VAL A 20 -9.57 -8.83 8.83
CA VAL A 20 -9.99 -7.58 8.19
C VAL A 20 -11.41 -7.69 7.64
N VAL A 21 -11.70 -8.75 6.89
CA VAL A 21 -13.01 -8.97 6.27
C VAL A 21 -14.08 -9.29 7.32
N TYR A 22 -13.74 -10.02 8.36
CA TYR A 22 -14.69 -10.44 9.40
C TYR A 22 -15.05 -9.32 10.37
N VAL A 23 -14.07 -8.51 10.77
CA VAL A 23 -14.24 -7.43 11.76
C VAL A 23 -14.63 -6.12 11.10
N GLY A 24 -14.24 -5.89 9.85
CA GLY A 24 -14.52 -4.64 9.15
C GLY A 24 -16.00 -4.44 8.86
N ASN A 25 -16.48 -3.20 9.01
CA ASN A 25 -17.84 -2.76 8.69
C ASN A 25 -18.03 -2.57 7.17
N PHE A 26 -17.57 -3.54 6.37
CA PHE A 26 -17.71 -3.51 4.92
C PHE A 26 -19.07 -4.08 4.50
N THR A 27 -19.66 -3.55 3.43
CA THR A 27 -20.78 -4.23 2.79
C THR A 27 -20.30 -5.55 2.17
N PRO A 28 -21.16 -6.57 2.00
CA PRO A 28 -20.76 -7.86 1.41
C PRO A 28 -20.08 -7.70 0.04
N THR A 29 -20.55 -6.75 -0.77
CA THR A 29 -19.95 -6.42 -2.07
C THR A 29 -18.51 -5.93 -1.92
N TRP A 30 -18.27 -4.95 -1.05
CA TRP A 30 -16.92 -4.42 -0.84
C TRP A 30 -15.99 -5.43 -0.20
N ALA A 31 -16.48 -6.21 0.77
CA ALA A 31 -15.73 -7.31 1.37
C ALA A 31 -15.23 -8.31 0.30
N GLY A 32 -16.09 -8.69 -0.65
CA GLY A 32 -15.73 -9.57 -1.75
C GLY A 32 -14.66 -8.98 -2.68
N ILE A 33 -14.79 -7.70 -3.05
CA ILE A 33 -13.83 -7.01 -3.93
C ILE A 33 -12.45 -6.93 -3.25
N LEU A 34 -12.41 -6.46 -2.00
CA LEU A 34 -11.17 -6.27 -1.23
C LEU A 34 -10.47 -7.61 -0.96
N ALA A 35 -11.25 -8.66 -0.64
CA ALA A 35 -10.74 -10.01 -0.49
C ALA A 35 -10.17 -10.53 -1.82
N GLY A 36 -10.90 -10.35 -2.92
CA GLY A 36 -10.47 -10.77 -4.26
C GLY A 36 -9.15 -10.14 -4.68
N GLU A 37 -9.01 -8.82 -4.51
CA GLU A 37 -7.77 -8.11 -4.80
C GLU A 37 -6.61 -8.59 -3.90
N SER A 38 -6.87 -8.74 -2.58
CA SER A 38 -5.86 -9.20 -1.63
C SER A 38 -5.38 -10.61 -1.94
N ILE A 39 -6.30 -11.52 -2.27
CA ILE A 39 -6.00 -12.89 -2.69
C ILE A 39 -5.21 -12.87 -4.01
N GLY A 40 -5.59 -12.02 -4.96
CA GLY A 40 -4.83 -11.82 -6.20
C GLY A 40 -3.40 -11.38 -5.95
N PHE A 41 -3.20 -10.43 -5.03
CA PHE A 41 -1.87 -9.98 -4.60
C PHE A 41 -1.06 -11.10 -3.94
N ILE A 42 -1.68 -11.89 -3.05
CA ILE A 42 -1.05 -13.05 -2.41
C ILE A 42 -0.69 -14.12 -3.45
N GLY A 43 -1.56 -14.38 -4.42
CA GLY A 43 -1.31 -15.29 -5.53
C GLY A 43 -0.11 -14.83 -6.37
N TYR A 44 -0.01 -13.53 -6.65
CA TYR A 44 1.15 -12.95 -7.29
C TYR A 44 2.43 -13.17 -6.49
N LEU A 45 2.40 -12.99 -5.17
CA LEU A 45 3.56 -13.24 -4.30
C LEU A 45 4.05 -14.69 -4.38
N LEU A 46 3.14 -15.65 -4.43
CA LEU A 46 3.47 -17.07 -4.57
C LEU A 46 4.12 -17.37 -5.93
N VAL A 47 3.58 -16.78 -7.00
CA VAL A 47 4.15 -16.91 -8.35
C VAL A 47 5.54 -16.26 -8.41
N ARG A 48 5.69 -15.05 -7.84
CA ARG A 48 6.95 -14.30 -7.80
C ARG A 48 8.05 -15.07 -7.06
N ALA A 49 7.72 -15.74 -5.95
CA ALA A 49 8.68 -16.55 -5.19
C ALA A 49 9.26 -17.73 -6.01
N ARG A 50 8.55 -18.18 -7.05
CA ARG A 50 9.01 -19.26 -7.94
C ARG A 50 9.78 -18.76 -9.16
N MET A 51 9.80 -17.45 -9.42
CA MET A 51 10.50 -16.89 -10.58
C MET A 51 12.00 -16.73 -10.29
N PRO A 52 12.87 -16.88 -11.30
CA PRO A 52 14.31 -16.67 -11.12
C PRO A 52 14.57 -15.26 -10.61
N ALA A 53 15.42 -15.18 -9.57
CA ALA A 53 15.85 -13.91 -8.99
C ALA A 53 16.61 -13.12 -10.06
N ARG A 54 15.97 -12.09 -10.62
CA ARG A 54 16.69 -11.08 -11.40
C ARG A 54 17.40 -10.16 -10.41
N SER A 55 18.64 -9.79 -10.74
CA SER A 55 19.47 -8.88 -9.93
C SER A 55 18.62 -7.68 -9.46
N PRO A 56 18.64 -7.33 -8.16
CA PRO A 56 17.86 -6.22 -7.66
C PRO A 56 18.34 -4.95 -8.36
N THR A 57 17.53 -4.45 -9.29
CA THR A 57 17.74 -3.19 -10.00
C THR A 57 17.47 -2.03 -9.04
N GLY A 58 18.22 -1.94 -7.93
CA GLY A 58 18.21 -0.84 -6.95
C GLY A 58 16.86 -0.46 -6.32
N GLY A 59 15.77 -1.13 -6.69
CA GLY A 59 14.39 -0.74 -6.37
C GLY A 59 14.03 -0.98 -4.91
N THR A 60 13.11 -0.17 -4.40
CA THR A 60 12.56 -0.34 -3.04
C THR A 60 11.65 -1.58 -3.03
N ASN A 61 11.78 -2.45 -2.02
CA ASN A 61 10.90 -3.63 -1.89
C ASN A 61 9.51 -3.21 -1.39
N VAL A 62 8.70 -2.65 -2.27
CA VAL A 62 7.32 -2.21 -1.94
C VAL A 62 6.44 -3.40 -1.59
N ILE A 63 6.72 -4.56 -2.17
CA ILE A 63 5.95 -5.78 -1.96
C ILE A 63 5.95 -6.25 -0.50
N SER A 64 7.05 -6.06 0.23
CA SER A 64 7.10 -6.41 1.66
C SER A 64 6.20 -5.54 2.54
N LEU A 65 5.62 -4.46 2.01
CA LEU A 65 4.70 -3.57 2.74
C LEU A 65 3.26 -4.10 2.78
N PHE A 66 2.96 -5.19 2.08
CA PHE A 66 1.59 -5.73 2.00
C PHE A 66 0.92 -6.02 3.35
N PRO A 67 1.60 -6.57 4.39
CA PRO A 67 1.02 -6.64 5.73
C PRO A 67 0.56 -5.27 6.27
N GLY A 68 1.35 -4.22 6.00
CA GLY A 68 0.99 -2.84 6.33
C GLY A 68 -0.21 -2.33 5.54
N HIS A 69 -0.33 -2.69 4.27
CA HIS A 69 -1.53 -2.37 3.47
C HIS A 69 -2.77 -3.03 4.06
N LEU A 70 -2.70 -4.30 4.50
CA LEU A 70 -3.81 -4.97 5.18
C LEU A 70 -4.17 -4.32 6.52
N LEU A 71 -3.18 -3.84 7.29
CA LEU A 71 -3.44 -3.07 8.51
C LEU A 71 -4.11 -1.73 8.22
N LEU A 72 -3.77 -1.07 7.12
CA LEU A 72 -4.46 0.14 6.70
C LEU A 72 -5.90 -0.16 6.29
N LEU A 73 -6.14 -1.27 5.58
CA LEU A 73 -7.50 -1.71 5.26
C LEU A 73 -8.30 -2.03 6.53
N PHE A 74 -7.68 -2.69 7.51
CA PHE A 74 -8.27 -2.91 8.82
C PHE A 74 -8.68 -1.59 9.48
N ALA A 75 -7.79 -0.60 9.48
CA ALA A 75 -8.06 0.72 10.05
C ALA A 75 -9.23 1.45 9.36
N ILE A 76 -9.38 1.28 8.04
CA ILE A 76 -10.57 1.77 7.31
C ILE A 76 -11.81 0.97 7.73
N GLY A 77 -11.70 -0.36 7.85
CA GLY A 77 -12.81 -1.25 8.17
C GLY A 77 -13.39 -1.08 9.56
N VAL A 78 -12.59 -0.69 10.55
CA VAL A 78 -13.09 -0.43 11.92
C VAL A 78 -13.87 0.88 12.04
N LEU A 79 -13.85 1.75 11.03
CA LEU A 79 -14.73 2.91 10.99
C LEU A 79 -16.20 2.44 10.96
N SER A 80 -17.10 3.15 11.64
CA SER A 80 -18.52 2.77 11.70
C SER A 80 -19.18 2.77 10.31
N HIS A 81 -18.77 3.70 9.45
CA HIS A 81 -19.22 3.79 8.07
C HIS A 81 -18.01 4.06 7.17
N PRO A 82 -17.28 3.01 6.73
CA PRO A 82 -16.11 3.17 5.89
C PRO A 82 -16.51 3.84 4.56
N PRO A 83 -16.01 5.04 4.26
CA PRO A 83 -16.44 5.74 3.06
C PRO A 83 -15.83 5.08 1.82
N VAL A 84 -16.63 4.99 0.76
CA VAL A 84 -16.28 4.29 -0.49
C VAL A 84 -14.99 4.80 -1.11
N TYR A 85 -14.74 6.12 -1.05
CA TYR A 85 -13.52 6.69 -1.63
C TYR A 85 -12.24 6.20 -0.94
N LEU A 86 -12.27 5.87 0.36
CA LEU A 86 -11.11 5.30 1.06
C LEU A 86 -10.87 3.85 0.65
N LEU A 87 -11.93 3.08 0.43
CA LEU A 87 -11.83 1.72 -0.09
C LEU A 87 -11.26 1.73 -1.51
N ALA A 88 -11.77 2.62 -2.37
CA ALA A 88 -11.27 2.78 -3.72
C ALA A 88 -9.80 3.26 -3.75
N ALA A 89 -9.43 4.22 -2.92
CA ALA A 89 -8.04 4.67 -2.80
C ALA A 89 -7.14 3.54 -2.29
N TRP A 90 -7.62 2.72 -1.35
CA TRP A 90 -6.85 1.57 -0.86
C TRP A 90 -6.55 0.58 -1.98
N MET A 91 -7.50 0.29 -2.87
CA MET A 91 -7.29 -0.63 -4.00
C MET A 91 -6.18 -0.17 -4.95
N VAL A 92 -5.94 1.13 -5.07
CA VAL A 92 -4.84 1.65 -5.89
C VAL A 92 -3.48 1.18 -5.33
N ILE A 93 -3.36 0.99 -4.01
CA ILE A 93 -2.08 0.67 -3.37
C ILE A 93 -1.55 -0.73 -3.74
N PRO A 94 -2.31 -1.85 -3.57
CA PRO A 94 -1.89 -3.16 -4.05
C PRO A 94 -1.60 -3.16 -5.55
N ALA A 95 -2.47 -2.56 -6.36
CA ALA A 95 -2.31 -2.50 -7.81
C ALA A 95 -1.02 -1.76 -8.21
N ALA A 96 -0.76 -0.58 -7.64
CA ALA A 96 0.44 0.20 -7.89
C ALA A 96 1.70 -0.52 -7.38
N SER A 97 1.60 -1.27 -6.28
CA SER A 97 2.71 -2.08 -5.74
C SER A 97 3.09 -3.24 -6.67
N LEU A 98 2.10 -3.90 -7.28
CA LEU A 98 2.33 -4.92 -8.31
C LEU A 98 2.96 -4.31 -9.56
N ALA A 99 2.41 -3.19 -10.03
CA ALA A 99 2.94 -2.46 -11.19
C ALA A 99 4.39 -2.02 -10.95
N TYR A 100 4.72 -1.56 -9.74
CA TYR A 100 6.06 -1.16 -9.35
C TYR A 100 7.05 -2.34 -9.44
N ASP A 101 6.71 -3.50 -8.87
CA ASP A 101 7.60 -4.66 -8.91
C ASP A 101 7.81 -5.18 -10.34
N LEU A 102 6.73 -5.24 -11.13
CA LEU A 102 6.81 -5.62 -12.55
C LEU A 102 7.66 -4.64 -13.36
N ALA A 103 7.50 -3.33 -13.14
CA ALA A 103 8.30 -2.29 -13.77
C ALA A 103 9.78 -2.40 -13.36
N ALA A 104 10.06 -2.66 -12.08
CA ALA A 104 11.42 -2.81 -11.58
C ALA A 104 12.12 -4.03 -12.19
N ARG A 105 11.40 -5.15 -12.31
CA ARG A 105 11.92 -6.43 -12.87
C ARG A 105 12.06 -6.44 -14.39
N SER A 106 11.31 -5.59 -15.08
CA SER A 106 11.43 -5.39 -16.54
C SER A 106 12.51 -4.37 -16.91
N GLY A 107 13.10 -3.67 -15.93
CA GLY A 107 14.08 -2.62 -16.19
C GLY A 107 13.45 -1.35 -16.76
N ALA A 108 12.21 -1.05 -16.36
CA ALA A 108 11.49 0.14 -16.80
C ALA A 108 12.25 1.45 -16.48
N ARG A 109 11.87 2.53 -17.15
CA ARG A 109 12.50 3.85 -16.94
C ARG A 109 12.39 4.27 -15.47
N LYS A 110 13.45 4.88 -14.94
CA LYS A 110 13.49 5.39 -13.55
C LYS A 110 12.35 6.35 -13.22
N SER A 111 11.87 7.12 -14.20
CA SER A 111 10.71 8.00 -14.06
C SER A 111 9.42 7.24 -13.74
N ILE A 112 9.21 6.06 -14.33
CA ILE A 112 8.04 5.21 -14.07
C ILE A 112 8.11 4.67 -12.65
N LEU A 113 9.28 4.20 -12.22
CA LEU A 113 9.49 3.72 -10.84
C LEU A 113 9.29 4.85 -9.81
N ALA A 114 9.81 6.04 -10.08
CA ALA A 114 9.60 7.21 -9.23
C ALA A 114 8.12 7.60 -9.17
N GLY A 115 7.42 7.60 -10.31
CA GLY A 115 5.99 7.89 -10.38
C GLY A 115 5.15 6.89 -9.57
N LEU A 116 5.36 5.59 -9.77
CA LEU A 116 4.66 4.54 -9.02
C LEU A 116 4.95 4.62 -7.53
N TYR A 117 6.22 4.84 -7.14
CA TYR A 117 6.59 5.07 -5.75
C TYR A 117 5.82 6.26 -5.15
N CYS A 118 5.74 7.39 -5.88
CA CYS A 118 5.01 8.55 -5.41
C CYS A 118 3.51 8.28 -5.26
N ILE A 119 2.89 7.55 -6.19
CA ILE A 119 1.47 7.16 -6.10
C ILE A 119 1.22 6.35 -4.83
N ILE A 120 1.99 5.28 -4.62
CA ILE A 120 1.84 4.40 -3.47
C ILE A 120 1.92 5.19 -2.15
N TRP A 121 2.95 6.03 -2.01
CA TRP A 121 3.17 6.75 -0.77
C TRP A 121 2.21 7.93 -0.58
N ALA A 122 1.83 8.64 -1.65
CA ALA A 122 0.84 9.70 -1.57
C ALA A 122 -0.52 9.15 -1.14
N ASP A 123 -0.96 8.02 -1.72
CA ASP A 123 -2.20 7.35 -1.33
C ASP A 123 -2.13 6.88 0.13
N LEU A 124 -1.00 6.29 0.56
CA LEU A 124 -0.81 5.90 1.96
C LEU A 124 -0.94 7.08 2.92
N PHE A 125 -0.30 8.21 2.64
CA PHE A 125 -0.40 9.40 3.47
C PHE A 125 -1.82 9.97 3.49
N ALA A 126 -2.48 10.06 2.32
CA ALA A 126 -3.83 10.58 2.21
C ALA A 126 -4.86 9.70 2.93
N ILE A 127 -4.79 8.38 2.76
CA ILE A 127 -5.69 7.45 3.45
C ILE A 127 -5.44 7.50 4.95
N LEU A 128 -4.18 7.50 5.40
CA LEU A 128 -3.86 7.51 6.83
C LEU A 128 -4.30 8.82 7.50
N GLU A 129 -4.07 9.96 6.86
CA GLU A 129 -4.59 11.27 7.29
C GLU A 129 -6.10 11.19 7.48
N ARG A 130 -6.82 10.70 6.47
CA ARG A 130 -8.27 10.68 6.50
C ARG A 130 -8.84 9.69 7.49
N VAL A 131 -8.25 8.51 7.62
CA VAL A 131 -8.65 7.50 8.61
C VAL A 131 -8.46 8.04 10.03
N ILE A 132 -7.36 8.74 10.31
CA ILE A 132 -7.14 9.37 11.62
C ILE A 132 -8.13 10.51 11.86
N GLY A 133 -8.38 11.34 10.84
CA GLY A 133 -9.33 12.44 10.92
C GLY A 133 -10.75 11.95 11.25
N LEU A 134 -11.22 10.95 10.52
CA LEU A 134 -12.53 10.34 10.73
C LEU A 134 -12.60 9.55 12.05
N GLY A 135 -11.58 8.75 12.36
CA GLY A 135 -11.55 7.93 13.56
C GLY A 135 -11.44 8.73 14.86
N ARG A 136 -10.96 9.97 14.80
CA ARG A 136 -10.93 10.91 15.94
C ARG A 136 -12.03 11.96 15.89
N GLU A 137 -12.96 11.85 14.94
CA GLU A 137 -14.06 12.81 14.74
C GLU A 137 -13.58 14.27 14.66
N LEU A 138 -12.39 14.48 14.08
CA LEU A 138 -11.81 15.82 13.98
C LEU A 138 -12.61 16.66 12.99
N SER A 139 -12.92 17.89 13.39
CA SER A 139 -13.58 18.86 12.53
C SER A 139 -12.91 20.24 12.61
N GLY A 140 -13.00 21.00 11.52
CA GLY A 140 -12.50 22.37 11.44
C GLY A 140 -10.99 22.48 11.66
N LYS A 141 -10.56 23.12 12.75
CA LYS A 141 -9.13 23.39 13.01
C LYS A 141 -8.31 22.11 13.24
N GLY A 142 -8.90 21.08 13.86
CA GLY A 142 -8.19 19.82 14.13
C GLY A 142 -7.85 19.05 12.86
N GLU A 143 -8.79 19.01 11.92
CA GLU A 143 -8.61 18.43 10.59
C GLU A 143 -7.54 19.19 9.78
N LEU A 144 -7.59 20.53 9.80
CA LEU A 144 -6.59 21.36 9.13
C LEU A 144 -5.17 21.11 9.67
N ILE A 145 -5.00 21.02 11.00
CA ILE A 145 -3.69 20.75 11.60
C ILE A 145 -3.18 19.38 11.16
N LEU A 146 -4.03 18.36 11.17
CA LEU A 146 -3.67 17.02 10.75
C LEU A 146 -3.21 17.02 9.27
N ALA A 147 -3.99 17.63 8.38
CA ALA A 147 -3.64 17.75 6.98
C ALA A 147 -2.29 18.45 6.77
N VAL A 148 -2.05 19.57 7.48
CA VAL A 148 -0.76 20.29 7.42
C VAL A 148 0.40 19.40 7.87
N VAL A 149 0.26 18.65 8.96
CA VAL A 149 1.30 17.72 9.44
C VAL A 149 1.61 16.66 8.38
N PHE A 150 0.58 16.07 7.77
CA PHE A 150 0.76 15.07 6.72
C PHE A 150 1.42 15.64 5.46
N VAL A 151 1.11 16.88 5.09
CA VAL A 151 1.79 17.55 3.96
C VAL A 151 3.25 17.87 4.30
N VAL A 152 3.51 18.44 5.48
CA VAL A 152 4.88 18.84 5.91
C VAL A 152 5.79 17.62 6.05
N VAL A 153 5.28 16.47 6.46
CA VAL A 153 6.06 15.22 6.54
C VAL A 153 6.09 14.48 5.20
N GLY A 154 4.95 14.39 4.53
CA GLY A 154 4.77 13.61 3.31
C GLY A 154 5.52 14.18 2.11
N VAL A 155 5.52 15.51 1.91
CA VAL A 155 6.19 16.13 0.76
C VAL A 155 7.71 15.90 0.78
N PRO A 156 8.45 16.16 1.88
CA PRO A 156 9.87 15.83 1.95
C PRO A 156 10.16 14.33 1.79
N PHE A 157 9.30 13.47 2.35
CA PHE A 157 9.45 12.02 2.20
C PHE A 157 9.32 11.59 0.73
N LEU A 158 8.28 12.05 0.03
CA LEU A 158 8.07 11.78 -1.38
C LEU A 158 9.21 12.35 -2.24
N TRP A 159 9.66 13.57 -1.96
CA TRP A 159 10.76 14.21 -2.67
C TRP A 159 12.06 13.39 -2.57
N THR A 160 12.44 13.01 -1.35
CA THR A 160 13.66 12.21 -1.11
C THR A 160 13.58 10.84 -1.76
N GLY A 161 12.42 10.18 -1.68
CA GLY A 161 12.17 8.90 -2.32
C GLY A 161 12.23 8.97 -3.86
N ALA A 162 11.57 9.97 -4.46
CA ALA A 162 11.61 10.21 -5.90
C ALA A 162 13.02 10.52 -6.39
N TYR A 163 13.73 11.40 -5.68
CA TYR A 163 15.12 11.76 -5.98
C TYR A 163 16.06 10.56 -5.95
N ARG A 164 15.91 9.67 -4.95
CA ARG A 164 16.67 8.42 -4.87
C ARG A 164 16.43 7.55 -6.11
N HIS A 165 15.18 7.43 -6.56
CA HIS A 165 14.85 6.63 -7.74
C HIS A 165 15.42 7.21 -9.03
N LEU A 166 15.39 8.54 -9.19
CA LEU A 166 15.96 9.21 -10.35
C LEU A 166 17.48 9.09 -10.40
N ARG A 167 18.15 9.06 -9.24
CA ARG A 167 19.62 8.96 -9.12
C ARG A 167 20.19 7.55 -9.05
N MET A 168 19.38 6.50 -9.04
CA MET A 168 19.89 5.13 -9.11
C MET A 168 20.82 4.96 -10.33
N LYS A 169 22.05 4.48 -10.17
CA LYS A 169 22.90 4.15 -11.32
C LYS A 169 22.36 2.88 -12.00
N LYS A 170 22.46 2.85 -13.34
CA LYS A 170 21.92 1.77 -14.17
C LYS A 170 22.79 0.52 -14.04
#